data_AF-A0A521BC31-F1
#
_entry.id   AF-A0A521BC31-F1
#
_cell.length_a   1.000
_cell.length_b   1.000
_cell.length_c   1.000
_cell.angle_alpha   90.00
_cell.angle_beta   90.00
_cell.angle_gamma   90.00
#
_symmetry.space_group_name_H-M   'P 1'
#
loop_
_entity.id
_entity.type
_entity.pdbx_description
1 polymer ?
#
loop_
_entity_poly.entity_id
_entity_poly.type
_entity_poly.pdbx_seq_one_letter_code
_entity_poly.pdbx_strand_id
1 'polypeptide(L)' 'TEPKVDEMNRKLFRYLNFYNFVRPHQGLGYKTPVEKFEEYIKKHQGVHHVLNENIMEQRTRLTLNLKRRL' A
#
# COMPACT_ATOMS: atom_id res chain seq x y z
N THR A 1 23.87 14.75 -18.41
CA THR A 1 22.83 14.01 -19.17
C THR A 1 21.61 13.92 -18.30
N GLU A 2 20.41 14.14 -18.84
CA GLU A 2 19.19 13.93 -18.07
C GLU A 2 19.09 12.45 -17.62
N PRO A 3 18.68 12.20 -16.37
CA PRO A 3 18.48 10.83 -15.90
C PRO A 3 17.35 10.18 -16.72
N LYS A 4 17.59 8.95 -17.20
CA LYS A 4 16.55 8.21 -17.92
C LYS A 4 15.41 7.86 -16.97
N VAL A 5 14.17 7.97 -17.46
CA VAL A 5 12.95 7.63 -16.70
C VAL A 5 13.06 6.27 -16.00
N ASP A 6 13.64 5.26 -16.66
CA ASP A 6 13.82 3.93 -16.07
C ASP A 6 14.77 3.89 -14.87
N GLU A 7 15.79 4.75 -14.87
CA GLU A 7 16.70 4.88 -13.73
C GLU A 7 16.00 5.57 -12.55
N MET A 8 15.23 6.62 -12.84
CA MET A 8 14.45 7.33 -11.82
C MET A 8 13.38 6.42 -11.21
N ASN A 9 12.67 5.64 -12.03
CA ASN A 9 11.68 4.67 -11.57
C ASN A 9 12.33 3.62 -10.65
N ARG A 10 13.49 3.07 -11.02
CA ARG A 10 14.21 2.12 -10.17
C ARG A 10 14.58 2.70 -8.81
N LYS A 11 15.07 3.94 -8.79
CA LYS A 11 15.40 4.64 -7.52
C LYS A 11 14.15 4.88 -6.68
N LEU A 12 13.06 5.32 -7.31
CA LEU A 12 11.78 5.57 -6.63
C LEU A 12 11.21 4.28 -6.03
N PHE A 13 11.16 3.19 -6.79
CA PHE A 13 10.64 1.91 -6.28
C PHE A 13 11.46 1.38 -5.10
N ARG A 14 12.80 1.48 -5.18
CA ARG A 14 13.66 1.09 -4.06
C ARG A 14 13.39 1.95 -2.82
N TYR A 15 13.25 3.27 -3.00
CA TYR A 15 12.93 4.18 -1.90
C TYR A 15 11.57 3.85 -1.26
N LEU A 16 10.53 3.67 -2.08
CA LEU A 16 9.19 3.35 -1.60
C LEU A 16 9.16 2.02 -0.84
N ASN A 17 9.91 1.01 -1.29
CA ASN A 17 10.02 -0.24 -0.57
C ASN A 17 10.69 -0.04 0.80
N PHE A 18 11.84 0.63 0.84
CA PHE A 18 12.54 0.90 2.10
C PHE A 18 11.70 1.75 3.07
N TYR A 19 11.06 2.81 2.59
CA TYR A 19 10.21 3.69 3.38
C TYR A 19 9.02 2.96 3.99
N ASN A 20 8.32 2.14 3.20
CA ASN A 20 7.08 1.51 3.65
C ASN A 20 7.31 0.27 4.52
N PHE A 21 8.38 -0.49 4.29
CA PHE A 21 8.57 -1.83 4.89
C PHE A 21 9.75 -1.93 5.85
N VAL A 22 10.72 -1.03 5.79
CA VAL A 22 11.98 -1.14 6.56
C VAL A 22 12.18 0.03 7.51
N ARG A 23 11.81 1.25 7.10
CA ARG A 23 12.12 2.46 7.86
C ARG A 23 11.09 2.71 8.97
N PRO A 24 11.49 2.69 10.26
CA PRO A 24 10.64 3.12 11.35
C PRO A 24 10.48 4.64 11.38
N HIS A 25 9.29 5.12 11.75
CA HIS A 25 8.97 6.54 11.80
C HIS A 25 8.57 6.96 13.22
N GLN A 26 9.20 7.99 13.77
CA GLN A 26 8.89 8.49 15.11
C GLN A 26 7.40 8.87 15.26
N GLY A 27 6.81 9.52 14.25
CA GLY A 27 5.38 9.88 14.24
C GLY A 27 4.43 8.68 14.20
N LEU A 28 4.93 7.48 13.90
CA LEU A 28 4.17 6.22 13.93
C LEU A 28 4.45 5.39 15.19
N GLY A 29 5.18 5.94 16.16
CA GLY A 29 5.64 5.21 17.33
C GLY A 29 6.78 4.24 17.01
N TYR A 30 7.71 4.68 16.16
CA TYR A 30 8.84 3.90 15.66
C TYR A 30 8.45 2.64 14.87
N LYS A 31 7.28 2.65 14.23
CA LYS A 31 6.81 1.63 13.30
C LYS A 31 6.96 2.06 11.85
N THR A 32 6.98 1.09 10.95
CA THR A 32 6.87 1.31 9.51
C THR A 32 5.41 1.63 9.15
N PRO A 33 5.16 2.30 8.01
CA PRO A 33 3.81 2.52 7.51
C PRO A 33 2.98 1.24 7.38
N VAL A 34 3.60 0.15 6.92
CA VAL A 34 2.94 -1.16 6.77
C VAL A 34 2.53 -1.73 8.12
N GLU A 35 3.43 -1.73 9.11
CA GLU A 35 3.09 -2.17 10.46
C GLU A 35 1.92 -1.35 11.04
N LYS A 36 1.93 -0.03 10.85
CA LYS A 36 0.85 0.83 11.34
C LYS A 36 -0.49 0.53 10.65
N PHE A 37 -0.45 0.24 9.36
CA PHE A 37 -1.63 -0.16 8.60
C PHE A 37 -2.16 -1.52 9.07
N GLU A 38 -1.30 -2.50 9.32
CA GLU A 38 -1.70 -3.79 9.87
C GLU A 38 -2.34 -3.66 11.25
N GLU A 39 -1.80 -2.81 12.13
CA GLU A 39 -2.41 -2.52 13.43
C GLU A 39 -3.81 -1.92 13.28
N TYR A 40 -3.96 -0.97 12.36
CA TYR A 40 -5.25 -0.38 12.03
C TYR A 40 -6.22 -1.48 11.59
N ILE A 41 -5.84 -2.30 10.62
CA ILE A 41 -6.68 -3.39 10.12
C ILE A 41 -7.05 -4.38 11.23
N LYS A 42 -6.09 -4.85 12.04
CA LYS A 42 -6.37 -5.77 13.16
C LYS A 42 -7.34 -5.18 14.18
N LYS A 43 -7.18 -3.90 14.53
CA LYS A 43 -8.07 -3.19 15.46
C LYS A 43 -9.49 -3.06 14.92
N HIS A 44 -9.65 -2.89 13.61
CA HIS A 44 -10.95 -2.71 12.97
C HIS A 44 -11.57 -4.05 12.51
N GLN A 45 -10.78 -5.11 12.34
CA GLN A 45 -11.26 -6.45 11.98
C GLN A 45 -11.99 -7.17 13.11
N GLY A 46 -11.75 -6.82 14.38
CA GLY A 46 -12.58 -7.27 15.51
C GLY A 46 -14.04 -6.77 15.46
N VAL A 47 -14.34 -5.79 14.60
CA VAL A 47 -15.67 -5.16 14.43
C VAL A 47 -16.32 -5.54 13.08
N HIS A 48 -15.60 -6.24 12.19
CA HIS A 48 -15.95 -6.37 10.76
C HIS A 48 -16.17 -7.81 10.26
N HIS A 49 -16.89 -8.66 11.01
CA HIS A 49 -17.46 -9.87 10.37
C HIS A 49 -18.52 -9.53 9.28
N VAL A 50 -18.92 -8.25 9.15
CA VAL A 50 -19.98 -7.80 8.22
C VAL A 50 -19.46 -7.04 6.99
N LEU A 51 -18.16 -6.69 6.86
CA LEU A 51 -17.67 -5.90 5.69
C LEU A 51 -16.82 -6.68 4.67
N ASN A 52 -16.64 -7.99 4.84
CA ASN A 52 -15.74 -8.76 3.97
C ASN A 52 -16.25 -8.92 2.54
N GLU A 53 -17.55 -8.75 2.29
CA GLU A 53 -18.11 -8.86 0.93
C GLU A 53 -17.83 -7.63 0.04
N ASN A 54 -17.79 -6.43 0.62
CA ASN A 54 -17.63 -5.18 -0.15
C ASN A 54 -16.19 -4.92 -0.64
N ILE A 55 -15.16 -5.39 0.08
CA ILE A 55 -13.76 -5.15 -0.31
C ILE A 55 -13.36 -6.01 -1.52
N MET A 56 -13.84 -7.26 -1.59
CA MET A 56 -13.60 -8.14 -2.75
C MET A 56 -14.29 -7.59 -4.00
N GLU A 57 -15.47 -7.01 -3.84
CA GLU A 57 -16.20 -6.40 -4.94
C GLU A 57 -15.50 -5.13 -5.49
N GLN A 58 -14.98 -4.27 -4.61
CA GLN A 58 -14.21 -3.07 -5.00
C GLN A 58 -12.90 -3.42 -5.71
N ARG A 59 -12.16 -4.43 -5.23
CA ARG A 59 -10.92 -4.91 -5.89
C ARG A 59 -11.22 -5.49 -7.27
N THR A 60 -12.33 -6.22 -7.42
CA THR A 60 -12.74 -6.79 -8.71
C THR A 60 -13.11 -5.68 -9.71
N ARG A 61 -13.86 -4.66 -9.27
CA ARG A 61 -14.24 -3.49 -10.10
C ARG A 61 -13.04 -2.64 -10.52
N LEU A 62 -12.11 -2.35 -9.61
CA LEU A 62 -10.87 -1.63 -9.93
C LEU A 62 -9.99 -2.39 -10.94
N THR A 63 -9.84 -3.70 -10.76
CA THR A 63 -9.06 -4.54 -11.68
C THR A 63 -9.70 -4.64 -13.07
N LEU A 64 -11.03 -4.73 -13.15
CA LEU A 64 -11.77 -4.71 -14.42
C LEU A 64 -11.68 -3.37 -15.15
N ASN A 65 -11.73 -2.25 -14.43
CA ASN A 65 -11.62 -0.91 -15.03
C ASN A 65 -10.20 -0.61 -15.53
N LEU A 66 -9.17 -1.18 -14.91
CA LEU A 66 -7.79 -1.06 -15.38
C LEU A 66 -7.56 -1.88 -16.67
N LYS A 67 -8.14 -3.08 -16.78
CA LYS A 67 -8.07 -3.93 -17.98
C LYS A 67 -8.85 -3.40 -19.19
N ARG A 68 -9.83 -2.51 -19.00
CA ARG A 68 -10.57 -1.86 -20.10
C ARG A 68 -9.92 -0.58 -20.63
N ARG A 69 -8.86 -0.10 -19.97
CA ARG A 69 -8.11 1.12 -20.33
C ARG A 69 -6.73 0.84 -20.92
N LEU A 70 -6.37 -0.44 -21.09
CA LEU A 70 -5.25 -0.94 -21.86
C LEU A 70 -5.82 -1.72 -23.04
#